data_AF-A0A7J2T7C2-F1
#
_entry.id   AF-A0A7J2T7C2-F1
#
_cell.length_a   1.000
_cell.length_b   1.000
_cell.length_c   1.000
_cell.angle_alpha   90.00
_cell.angle_beta   90.00
_cell.angle_gamma   90.00
#
_symmetry.space_group_name_H-M   'P 1'
#
loop_
_entity.id
_entity.type
_entity.pdbx_description
1 polymer ?
#
loop_
_entity_poly.entity_id
_entity_poly.type
_entity_poly.pdbx_seq_one_letter_code
_entity_poly.pdbx_strand_id
1 'polypeptide(L)'
;MLPVERILLPTICNFLNQDYGVAIIPPQGVSGESFRREIEPQLNRPISEHHIKIVDYRIAGERLTNSQHSLALKGKNILEDMERFWDEIDELRRITGKPVLSIVGFDTLEYMYGAAEILKILGEDVARAKNFGDVRLNVVRPHVHMAEVQAC
;
A
#
# COMPACT_ATOMS: atom_id res chain seq x y z
N MET A 1 -2.44 17.45 -5.63
CA MET A 1 -3.30 16.26 -5.57
C MET A 1 -3.54 15.74 -6.99
N LEU A 2 -2.96 14.58 -7.33
CA LEU A 2 -3.20 13.88 -8.58
C LEU A 2 -4.67 13.43 -8.68
N PRO A 3 -5.25 13.26 -9.88
CA PRO A 3 -6.65 12.85 -10.03
C PRO A 3 -7.02 11.57 -9.27
N VAL A 4 -6.11 10.60 -9.16
CA VAL A 4 -6.34 9.32 -8.48
C VAL A 4 -6.47 9.46 -6.96
N GLU A 5 -5.78 10.41 -6.35
CA GLU A 5 -5.84 10.65 -4.90
C GLU A 5 -7.24 11.09 -4.46
N ARG A 6 -8.03 11.71 -5.35
CA ARG A 6 -9.44 12.05 -5.09
C ARG A 6 -10.35 10.84 -4.92
N ILE A 7 -9.93 9.66 -5.39
CA ILE A 7 -10.62 8.39 -5.19
C ILE A 7 -10.05 7.64 -3.99
N LEU A 8 -8.71 7.62 -3.88
CA LEU A 8 -8.03 6.91 -2.80
C LEU A 8 -8.34 7.53 -1.43
N LEU A 9 -8.27 8.85 -1.30
CA LEU A 9 -8.39 9.53 -0.01
C LEU A 9 -9.75 9.27 0.66
N PRO A 10 -10.92 9.49 0.01
CA PRO A 10 -12.19 9.15 0.63
C PRO A 10 -12.31 7.66 1.00
N THR A 11 -11.74 6.77 0.18
CA THR A 11 -11.76 5.33 0.43
C THR A 11 -10.95 4.96 1.66
N ILE A 12 -9.73 5.52 1.78
CA ILE A 12 -8.86 5.35 2.95
C ILE A 12 -9.55 5.86 4.21
N CYS A 13 -10.06 7.10 4.18
CA CYS A 13 -10.72 7.71 5.34
C CYS A 13 -11.98 6.94 5.75
N ASN A 14 -12.74 6.39 4.80
CA ASN A 14 -13.90 5.56 5.09
C ASN A 14 -13.54 4.31 5.92
N PHE A 15 -12.47 3.60 5.54
CA PHE A 15 -12.01 2.43 6.29
C PHE A 15 -11.48 2.82 7.68
N LEU A 16 -10.61 3.83 7.76
CA LEU A 16 -10.00 4.26 9.01
C LEU A 16 -11.02 4.80 10.04
N ASN A 17 -12.03 5.54 9.58
CA ASN A 17 -13.09 6.08 10.44
C ASN A 17 -14.05 4.98 10.96
N GLN A 18 -14.00 3.78 10.39
CA GLN A 18 -14.77 2.61 10.83
C GLN A 18 -13.89 1.58 11.56
N ASP A 19 -12.71 1.99 12.02
CA ASP A 19 -11.71 1.14 12.70
C ASP A 19 -11.17 -0.03 11.87
N TYR A 20 -11.22 0.04 10.54
CA TYR A 20 -10.54 -0.94 9.69
C TYR A 20 -9.04 -0.59 9.56
N GLY A 21 -8.22 -1.60 9.28
CA GLY A 21 -6.81 -1.41 8.94
C GLY A 21 -6.62 -0.99 7.49
N VAL A 22 -5.60 -0.16 7.23
CA VAL A 22 -5.19 0.27 5.89
C VAL A 22 -3.69 0.10 5.68
N ALA A 23 -3.28 -0.59 4.62
CA ALA A 23 -1.89 -0.74 4.21
C ALA A 23 -1.65 -0.09 2.83
N ILE A 24 -0.61 0.72 2.69
CA ILE A 24 -0.41 1.55 1.48
C ILE A 24 1.00 1.37 0.95
N ILE A 25 1.13 0.94 -0.30
CA ILE A 25 2.28 1.17 -1.17
C ILE A 25 1.91 2.35 -2.08
N PRO A 26 2.44 3.56 -1.82
CA PRO A 26 2.06 4.73 -2.60
C PRO A 26 2.56 4.64 -4.06
N PRO A 27 1.80 5.16 -5.03
CA PRO A 27 2.29 5.38 -6.40
C PRO A 27 3.52 6.31 -6.43
N GLN A 28 4.35 6.22 -7.46
CA GLN A 28 5.61 6.98 -7.46
C GLN A 28 5.40 8.49 -7.42
N GLY A 29 6.36 9.20 -6.81
CA GLY A 29 6.32 10.65 -6.68
C GLY A 29 5.40 11.12 -5.55
N VAL A 30 4.83 10.20 -4.76
CA VAL A 30 4.08 10.50 -3.55
C VAL A 30 4.77 9.83 -2.36
N SER A 31 5.21 10.62 -1.38
CA SER A 31 5.80 10.08 -0.16
C SER A 31 4.72 9.61 0.82
N GLY A 32 5.07 8.64 1.68
CA GLY A 32 4.14 8.15 2.68
C GLY A 32 3.69 9.25 3.66
N GLU A 33 4.59 10.18 3.99
CA GLU A 33 4.29 11.35 4.81
C GLU A 33 3.29 12.31 4.14
N SER A 34 3.30 12.40 2.81
CA SER A 34 2.32 13.20 2.07
C SER A 34 0.91 12.60 2.20
N PHE A 35 0.77 11.28 2.03
CA PHE A 35 -0.49 10.57 2.30
C PHE A 35 -0.95 10.79 3.74
N ARG A 36 -0.04 10.63 4.72
CA ARG A 36 -0.38 10.80 6.15
C ARG A 36 -0.97 12.18 6.44
N ARG A 37 -0.32 13.25 5.94
CA ARG A 37 -0.77 14.64 6.12
C ARG A 37 -2.11 14.94 5.44
N GLU A 38 -2.45 14.24 4.36
CA GLU A 38 -3.74 14.38 3.70
C GLU A 38 -4.86 13.59 4.40
N ILE A 39 -4.54 12.43 4.97
CA ILE A 39 -5.48 11.56 5.68
C ILE A 39 -5.86 12.15 7.04
N GLU A 40 -4.86 12.55 7.84
CA GLU A 40 -5.03 12.90 9.25
C GLU A 40 -6.13 13.95 9.52
N PRO A 41 -6.26 15.05 8.76
CA PRO A 41 -7.32 16.05 8.96
C PRO A 41 -8.74 15.52 8.69
N GLN A 42 -8.89 14.41 7.98
CA GLN A 42 -10.17 13.83 7.57
C GLN A 42 -10.66 12.73 8.54
N LEU A 43 -9.86 12.40 9.56
CA LEU A 43 -10.20 11.36 10.52
C LEU A 43 -10.97 11.94 11.71
N ASN A 44 -11.92 11.17 12.21
CA ASN A 44 -12.68 11.50 13.42
C ASN A 44 -11.86 11.33 14.72
N ARG A 45 -10.63 10.83 14.61
CA ARG A 45 -9.70 10.54 15.70
C ARG A 45 -8.25 10.63 15.21
N PRO A 46 -7.26 10.80 16.12
CA PRO A 46 -5.85 10.75 15.76
C PRO A 46 -5.49 9.46 15.03
N ILE A 47 -4.61 9.58 14.04
CA ILE A 47 -4.12 8.43 13.29
C ILE A 47 -3.31 7.52 14.22
N SER A 48 -3.54 6.21 14.12
CA SER A 48 -2.92 5.22 15.00
C SER A 48 -2.10 4.23 14.16
N GLU A 49 -0.89 3.89 14.63
CA GLU A 49 -0.03 2.87 14.02
C GLU A 49 -0.68 1.49 13.95
N HIS A 50 -1.71 1.27 14.76
CA HIS A 50 -2.52 0.06 14.80
C HIS A 50 -3.57 -0.03 13.69
N HIS A 51 -3.76 1.04 12.92
CA HIS A 51 -4.77 1.10 11.86
C HIS A 51 -4.19 1.48 10.49
N ILE A 52 -2.96 1.97 10.43
CA ILE A 52 -2.34 2.33 9.17
C ILE A 52 -0.87 1.92 9.09
N LYS A 53 -0.52 1.34 7.94
CA LYS A 53 0.87 1.19 7.52
C LYS A 53 1.08 1.76 6.12
N ILE A 54 2.09 2.60 5.96
CA ILE A 54 2.45 3.22 4.68
C ILE A 54 3.89 2.86 4.37
N VAL A 55 4.13 2.28 3.20
CA VAL A 55 5.47 2.02 2.73
C VAL A 55 6.15 3.34 2.39
N ASP A 56 7.36 3.51 2.91
CA ASP A 56 8.21 4.63 2.58
C ASP A 56 9.38 4.16 1.72
N TYR A 57 9.57 4.82 0.58
CA TYR A 57 10.57 4.47 -0.40
C TYR A 57 11.72 5.44 -0.32
N ARG A 58 12.95 4.91 -0.28
CA ARG A 58 14.16 5.73 -0.30
C ARG A 58 14.26 6.47 -1.63
N ILE A 59 13.98 7.77 -1.64
CA ILE A 59 14.54 8.66 -2.65
C ILE A 59 15.94 9.03 -2.17
N ALA A 60 16.95 8.90 -3.04
CA ALA A 60 18.33 9.23 -2.67
C ALA A 60 18.42 10.68 -2.16
N GLY A 61 18.76 10.85 -0.88
CA GLY A 61 18.88 12.15 -0.21
C GLY A 61 17.80 12.45 0.85
N GLU A 62 16.71 11.68 0.92
CA GLU A 62 15.69 11.85 1.96
C GLU A 62 16.03 11.09 3.24
N ARG A 63 15.83 11.76 4.39
CA ARG A 63 15.89 11.11 5.72
C ARG A 63 14.62 10.29 5.91
N LEU A 64 14.78 9.02 6.29
CA LEU A 64 13.68 8.20 6.79
C LEU A 64 12.98 8.95 7.92
N THR A 65 11.68 9.17 7.78
CA THR A 65 10.87 9.44 8.96
C THR A 65 10.68 8.09 9.63
N ASN A 66 11.41 7.85 10.74
CA ASN A 66 11.16 6.71 11.62
C ASN A 66 9.81 6.93 12.33
N SER A 67 8.72 6.89 11.58
CA SER A 67 7.36 6.96 12.10
C SER A 67 6.83 5.54 12.27
N GLN A 68 6.09 5.29 13.33
CA GLN A 68 5.50 3.98 13.63
C GLN A 68 4.53 3.49 12.53
N HIS A 69 4.06 4.43 11.70
CA HIS A 69 3.20 4.18 10.53
C HIS A 69 3.97 3.76 9.28
N SER A 70 5.31 3.85 9.27
CA SER A 70 6.12 3.60 8.07
C SER A 70 6.65 2.16 7.98
N LEU A 71 6.68 1.60 6.77
CA LEU A 71 7.38 0.36 6.45
C LEU A 71 8.45 0.64 5.39
N ALA A 72 9.72 0.36 5.70
CA ALA A 72 10.80 0.51 4.73
C ALA A 72 11.01 -0.79 3.94
N LEU A 73 10.84 -0.74 2.62
CA LEU A 73 11.20 -1.84 1.70
C LEU A 73 12.64 -1.66 1.18
N LYS A 74 13.35 -2.77 0.98
CA LYS A 74 14.78 -2.76 0.60
C LYS A 74 14.98 -2.55 -0.90
N GLY A 75 14.00 -2.93 -1.72
CA GLY A 75 14.06 -2.83 -3.18
C GLY A 75 15.01 -3.85 -3.84
N LYS A 76 15.35 -4.94 -3.15
CA LYS A 76 16.30 -5.95 -3.66
C LYS A 76 15.63 -7.21 -4.18
N ASN A 77 14.53 -7.62 -3.54
CA ASN A 77 13.80 -8.83 -3.87
C ASN A 77 12.32 -8.59 -3.57
N ILE A 78 11.47 -8.73 -4.60
CA ILE A 78 10.04 -8.46 -4.45
C ILE A 78 9.36 -9.42 -3.48
N LEU A 79 9.78 -10.69 -3.42
CA LEU A 79 9.17 -11.68 -2.52
C LEU A 79 9.45 -11.31 -1.07
N GLU A 80 10.70 -11.01 -0.72
CA GLU A 80 11.08 -10.59 0.65
C GLU A 80 10.36 -9.31 1.07
N ASP A 81 10.29 -8.32 0.18
CA ASP A 81 9.68 -7.04 0.50
C ASP A 81 8.13 -7.12 0.56
N MET A 82 7.51 -7.97 -0.27
CA MET A 82 6.07 -8.21 -0.21
C MET A 82 5.66 -9.08 0.98
N GLU A 83 6.47 -10.06 1.38
CA GLU A 83 6.26 -10.84 2.61
C GLU A 83 6.17 -9.90 3.82
N ARG A 84 7.11 -8.96 3.95
CA ARG A 84 7.08 -7.94 5.01
C ARG A 84 5.86 -7.03 4.94
N PHE A 85 5.38 -6.69 3.75
CA PHE A 85 4.16 -5.90 3.58
C PHE A 85 2.91 -6.70 3.98
N TRP A 86 2.86 -7.97 3.63
CA TRP A 86 1.80 -8.89 4.01
C TRP A 86 1.77 -9.18 5.51
N ASP A 87 2.92 -9.27 6.17
CA ASP A 87 3.01 -9.39 7.64
C ASP A 87 2.35 -8.20 8.34
N GLU A 88 2.57 -6.98 7.83
CA GLU A 88 1.94 -5.77 8.38
C GLU A 88 0.42 -5.76 8.12
N ILE A 89 -0.03 -6.29 6.98
CA ILE A 89 -1.46 -6.49 6.71
C ILE A 89 -2.06 -7.49 7.71
N ASP A 90 -1.38 -8.60 7.97
CA ASP A 90 -1.86 -9.62 8.90
C ASP A 90 -1.91 -9.08 10.34
N GLU A 91 -0.93 -8.26 10.73
CA GLU A 91 -0.91 -7.59 12.04
C GLU A 91 -2.04 -6.58 12.18
N LEU A 92 -2.28 -5.74 11.16
CA LEU A 92 -3.43 -4.82 11.12
C LEU A 92 -4.75 -5.59 11.26
N ARG A 93 -4.89 -6.72 10.55
CA ARG A 93 -6.07 -7.57 10.64
C ARG A 93 -6.24 -8.16 12.04
N ARG A 94 -5.16 -8.65 12.64
CA ARG A 94 -5.16 -9.24 13.99
C ARG A 94 -5.57 -8.21 15.05
N ILE A 95 -5.04 -6.99 14.95
CA ILE A 95 -5.31 -5.91 15.89
C ILE A 95 -6.74 -5.39 15.75
N THR A 96 -7.18 -5.12 14.52
CA THR A 96 -8.50 -4.53 14.26
C THR A 96 -9.64 -5.54 14.29
N GLY A 97 -9.34 -6.83 14.13
CA GLY A 97 -10.33 -7.90 13.99
C GLY A 97 -11.17 -7.78 12.72
N LYS A 98 -10.72 -6.99 11.73
CA LYS A 98 -11.46 -6.62 10.52
C LYS A 98 -10.61 -6.85 9.27
N PRO A 99 -11.23 -7.07 8.10
CA PRO A 99 -10.51 -7.06 6.83
C PRO A 99 -9.72 -5.76 6.61
N VAL A 100 -8.66 -5.84 5.83
CA VAL A 100 -7.74 -4.71 5.58
C VAL A 100 -7.95 -4.16 4.18
N LEU A 101 -7.97 -2.83 4.05
CA LEU A 101 -7.82 -2.17 2.76
C LEU A 101 -6.34 -2.07 2.43
N SER A 102 -5.95 -2.54 1.26
CA SER A 102 -4.59 -2.40 0.75
C SER A 102 -4.58 -1.63 -0.56
N ILE A 103 -3.76 -0.58 -0.65
CA ILE A 103 -3.58 0.24 -1.85
C ILE A 103 -2.16 0.05 -2.34
N VAL A 104 -1.99 -0.33 -3.61
CA VAL A 104 -0.66 -0.59 -4.18
C VAL A 104 -0.46 0.13 -5.50
N GLY A 105 0.49 1.07 -5.52
CA GLY A 105 1.04 1.65 -6.74
C GLY A 105 1.91 0.63 -7.50
N PHE A 106 1.36 0.06 -8.56
CA PHE A 106 2.07 -0.92 -9.40
C PHE A 106 3.20 -0.30 -10.19
N ASP A 107 3.08 0.99 -10.51
CA ASP A 107 4.17 1.79 -11.06
C ASP A 107 5.39 1.85 -10.13
N THR A 108 5.17 1.91 -8.81
CA THR A 108 6.25 1.88 -7.82
C THR A 108 6.92 0.52 -7.77
N LEU A 109 6.13 -0.56 -7.76
CA LEU A 109 6.66 -1.91 -7.80
C LEU A 109 7.42 -2.19 -9.10
N GLU A 110 6.90 -1.74 -10.25
CA GLU A 110 7.53 -1.93 -11.55
C GLU A 110 8.86 -1.20 -11.64
N TYR A 111 8.93 0.05 -11.15
CA TYR A 111 10.18 0.78 -11.11
C TYR A 111 11.23 0.10 -10.21
N MET A 112 10.82 -0.46 -9.07
CA MET A 112 11.74 -1.05 -8.11
C MET A 112 12.24 -2.42 -8.51
N TYR A 113 11.37 -3.26 -9.08
CA TYR A 113 11.66 -4.69 -9.28
C TYR A 113 11.56 -5.11 -10.75
N GLY A 114 10.89 -4.33 -11.60
CA GLY A 114 10.57 -4.68 -12.98
C GLY A 114 9.24 -5.43 -13.11
N ALA A 115 8.58 -5.27 -14.26
CA ALA A 115 7.25 -5.84 -14.53
C ALA A 115 7.18 -7.37 -14.38
N ALA A 116 8.23 -8.08 -14.81
CA ALA A 116 8.29 -9.54 -14.73
C ALA A 116 8.31 -10.06 -13.28
N GLU A 117 8.90 -9.31 -12.35
CA GLU A 117 8.96 -9.70 -10.94
C GLU A 117 7.59 -9.55 -10.26
N ILE A 118 6.79 -8.55 -10.64
CA ILE A 118 5.43 -8.34 -10.10
C ILE A 118 4.52 -9.54 -10.35
N LEU A 119 4.66 -10.19 -11.51
CA LEU A 119 3.86 -11.38 -11.85
C LEU A 119 4.05 -12.52 -10.84
N LYS A 120 5.19 -12.58 -10.15
CA LYS A 120 5.50 -13.62 -9.16
C LYS A 120 4.65 -13.51 -7.89
N ILE A 121 4.21 -12.32 -7.51
CA ILE A 121 3.43 -12.09 -6.28
C ILE A 121 1.92 -12.00 -6.51
N LEU A 122 1.48 -11.85 -7.76
CA LEU A 122 0.09 -11.51 -8.07
C LEU A 122 -0.89 -12.63 -7.68
N GLY A 123 -0.51 -13.89 -7.87
CA GLY A 123 -1.33 -15.05 -7.49
C GLY A 123 -1.54 -15.14 -5.99
N GLU A 124 -0.47 -14.96 -5.21
CA GLU A 124 -0.54 -14.96 -3.75
C GLU A 124 -1.33 -13.77 -3.20
N ASP A 125 -1.12 -12.58 -3.78
CA ASP A 125 -1.81 -11.36 -3.38
C ASP A 125 -3.34 -11.48 -3.56
N VAL A 126 -3.79 -12.04 -4.69
CA VAL A 126 -5.21 -12.33 -4.95
C VAL A 126 -5.75 -13.41 -4.01
N ALA A 127 -4.98 -14.47 -3.76
CA ALA A 127 -5.41 -15.56 -2.88
C ALA A 127 -5.58 -15.06 -1.43
N ARG A 128 -4.62 -14.30 -0.91
CA ARG A 128 -4.69 -13.66 0.41
C ARG A 128 -5.92 -12.77 0.52
N ALA A 129 -6.12 -11.86 -0.43
CA ALA A 129 -7.24 -10.93 -0.38
C ALA A 129 -8.59 -11.66 -0.32
N LYS A 130 -8.76 -12.70 -1.14
CA LYS A 130 -9.98 -13.54 -1.13
C LYS A 130 -10.16 -14.31 0.17
N ASN A 131 -9.11 -14.94 0.67
CA ASN A 131 -9.20 -15.80 1.86
C ASN A 131 -9.51 -15.02 3.13
N PHE A 132 -9.06 -13.77 3.23
CA PHE A 132 -9.27 -12.93 4.41
C PHE A 132 -10.40 -11.90 4.25
N GLY A 133 -11.02 -11.82 3.06
CA GLY A 133 -12.04 -10.82 2.76
C GLY A 133 -11.50 -9.39 2.66
N ASP A 134 -10.19 -9.25 2.48
CA ASP A 134 -9.52 -7.96 2.34
C ASP A 134 -9.89 -7.29 1.00
N VAL A 135 -9.76 -5.96 0.95
CA VAL A 135 -9.96 -5.18 -0.27
C VAL A 135 -8.60 -4.74 -0.80
N ARG A 136 -8.28 -5.05 -2.05
CA ARG A 136 -7.07 -4.60 -2.74
C ARG A 136 -7.41 -3.61 -3.85
N LEU A 137 -6.77 -2.44 -3.83
CA LEU A 137 -6.81 -1.45 -4.90
C LEU A 137 -5.42 -1.30 -5.52
N ASN A 138 -5.28 -1.77 -6.75
CA ASN A 138 -4.05 -1.62 -7.52
C ASN A 138 -4.16 -0.38 -8.40
N VAL A 139 -3.21 0.55 -8.26
CA VAL A 139 -3.13 1.79 -9.03
C VAL A 139 -2.09 1.61 -10.12
N VAL A 140 -2.55 1.68 -11.37
CA VAL A 140 -1.71 1.60 -12.56
C VAL A 140 -1.77 2.93 -13.28
N ARG A 141 -0.62 3.58 -13.49
CA ARG A 141 -0.56 4.88 -14.19
C ARG A 141 -0.19 4.68 -15.67
N PRO A 142 -0.63 5.56 -16.58
CA PRO A 142 -0.50 5.34 -18.04
C PRO A 142 0.92 5.19 -18.60
N HIS A 143 1.95 5.50 -17.81
CA HIS A 143 3.36 5.39 -18.22
C HIS A 143 3.99 4.03 -17.84
N VAL A 144 3.17 3.10 -17.34
CA VAL A 144 3.56 1.77 -16.89
C VAL A 144 3.23 0.77 -18.00
N HIS A 145 4.25 0.08 -18.51
CA HIS A 145 4.04 -1.02 -19.46
C HIS A 145 3.70 -2.29 -18.67
N MET A 146 2.47 -2.36 -18.15
CA MET A 146 1.94 -3.62 -17.63
C MET A 146 2.01 -4.65 -18.75
N ALA A 147 2.86 -5.67 -18.59
CA ALA A 147 2.87 -6.83 -19.47
C ALA A 147 1.44 -7.38 -19.49
N GLU A 148 0.84 -7.43 -20.68
CA GLU A 148 -0.52 -7.90 -20.89
C GLU A 148 -0.71 -9.23 -20.17
N VAL A 149 -1.58 -9.25 -19.15
CA VAL A 149 -2.02 -10.50 -18.53
C VAL A 149 -2.86 -11.20 -19.59
N GLN A 150 -2.23 -12.15 -20.29
CA GLN A 150 -2.95 -13.05 -21.17
C GLN A 150 -3.80 -13.94 -20.27
N ALA A 151 -5.06 -13.57 -20.12
CA ALA A 151 -6.06 -14.40 -19.46
C ALA A 151 -6.15 -15.73 -20.23
N CYS A 152 -5.74 -16.82 -19.58
CA CYS A 152 -6.09 -18.17 -20.00
C CYS A 152 -7.56 -18.45 -19.67
#